data_AF-A0A0P1NV30-F1
#
_entry.id   AF-A0A0P1NV30-F1
#
_cell.length_a   1.000
_cell.length_b   1.000
_cell.length_c   1.000
_cell.angle_alpha   90.00
_cell.angle_beta   90.00
_cell.angle_gamma   90.00
#
_symmetry.space_group_name_H-M   'P 1'
#
loop_
_entity.id
_entity.type
_entity.pdbx_description
1 polymer ?
#
loop_
_entity_poly.entity_id
_entity_poly.type
_entity_poly.pdbx_seq_one_letter_code
_entity_poly.pdbx_strand_id
1 'polypeptide(L)' 'MFAGIIGAFVGAVSGFFIGRYFSKLGGMCPLLCNPKISTIYFALLGFLLAYNKF' A
#
# COMPACT_ATOMS: atom_id res chain seq x y z
N MET A 1 -0.26 -0.42 19.22
CA MET A 1 1.07 -0.40 18.55
C MET A 1 1.32 -1.62 17.66
N PHE A 2 1.22 -2.86 18.18
CA PHE A 2 1.39 -4.09 17.38
C PHE A 2 0.44 -4.17 16.17
N ALA A 3 -0.84 -3.84 16.34
CA ALA A 3 -1.81 -3.84 15.24
C ALA A 3 -1.45 -2.87 14.10
N GLY A 4 -0.91 -1.70 14.42
CA GLY A 4 -0.46 -0.71 13.43
C GLY A 4 0.70 -1.22 12.58
N ILE A 5 1.67 -1.92 13.19
CA ILE A 5 2.81 -2.52 12.50
C ILE A 5 2.33 -3.63 11.55
N ILE A 6 1.41 -4.48 12.00
CA ILE A 6 0.82 -5.54 11.17
C ILE A 6 0.04 -4.92 10.01
N GLY A 7 -0.76 -3.89 10.27
CA GLY A 7 -1.48 -3.14 9.23
C GLY A 7 -0.56 -2.46 8.22
N ALA A 8 0.55 -1.88 8.66
CA ALA A 8 1.57 -1.31 7.78
C ALA A 8 2.20 -2.38 6.89
N PHE A 9 2.51 -3.55 7.45
CA PHE A 9 3.14 -4.64 6.71
C PHE A 9 2.18 -5.22 5.66
N VAL A 10 0.93 -5.47 6.05
CA VAL A 10 -0.12 -5.96 5.14
C VAL A 10 -0.43 -4.91 4.06
N GLY A 11 -0.50 -3.63 4.43
CA GLY A 11 -0.64 -2.50 3.50
C GLY A 11 0.52 -2.39 2.52
N ALA A 12 1.77 -2.48 3.00
CA ALA A 12 2.96 -2.42 2.16
C ALA A 12 3.00 -3.57 1.13
N VAL A 13 2.73 -4.80 1.58
CA VAL A 13 2.76 -6.00 0.71
C VAL A 13 1.65 -5.93 -0.35
N SER A 14 0.43 -5.57 0.05
CA SER A 14 -0.69 -5.39 -0.88
C SER A 14 -0.42 -4.25 -1.86
N GLY A 15 0.08 -3.11 -1.40
CA GLY A 15 0.51 -1.99 -2.25
C GLY A 15 1.60 -2.34 -3.25
N PHE A 16 2.57 -3.19 -2.86
CA PHE A 16 3.61 -3.66 -3.78
C PHE A 16 3.02 -4.51 -4.91
N PHE A 17 2.15 -5.45 -4.57
CA PHE A 17 1.52 -6.34 -5.55
C PHE A 17 0.58 -5.57 -6.47
N ILE A 18 -0.23 -4.67 -5.91
CA ILE A 18 -1.15 -3.81 -6.67
C ILE A 18 -0.34 -2.90 -7.59
N GLY A 19 0.70 -2.22 -7.09
CA GLY A 19 1.60 -1.42 -7.91
C GLY A 19 2.19 -2.23 -9.07
N ARG A 20 2.75 -3.42 -8.82
CA ARG A 20 3.34 -4.25 -9.89
C ARG A 20 2.33 -4.75 -10.92
N TYR A 21 1.15 -5.19 -10.50
CA TYR A 21 0.13 -5.71 -11.41
C TYR A 21 -0.51 -4.59 -12.22
N PHE A 22 -0.82 -3.45 -11.60
CA PHE A 22 -1.47 -2.33 -12.27
C PHE A 22 -0.51 -1.47 -13.09
N SER A 23 0.79 -1.39 -12.75
CA SER A 23 1.82 -0.83 -13.65
C SER A 23 1.80 -1.48 -15.04
N LYS A 24 1.36 -2.74 -15.12
CA LYS A 24 1.34 -3.51 -16.36
C LYS A 24 0.04 -3.37 -17.15
N LEU A 25 -1.05 -2.92 -16.50
CA LEU A 25 -2.39 -2.82 -17.07
C LEU A 25 -2.71 -1.44 -17.69
N GLY A 26 -1.74 -0.50 -17.68
CA GLY A 26 -1.67 0.64 -18.59
C GLY A 26 -2.99 1.38 -18.84
N GLY A 27 -3.57 1.98 -17.80
CA GLY A 27 -4.83 2.73 -17.95
C GLY A 27 -5.19 3.66 -16.79
N MET A 28 -4.62 3.43 -15.60
CA MET A 28 -4.91 4.25 -14.41
C MET A 28 -3.63 4.48 -13.59
N CYS A 29 -3.12 5.70 -13.68
CA CYS A 29 -2.48 6.47 -12.61
C CYS A 29 -0.94 6.51 -12.43
N PRO A 30 -0.39 7.73 -12.21
CA PRO A 30 1.02 7.98 -11.85
C PRO A 30 1.43 7.45 -10.47
N LEU A 31 0.47 7.24 -9.55
CA LEU A 31 0.72 6.67 -8.21
C LEU A 31 0.90 5.15 -8.22
N LEU A 32 0.16 4.44 -9.08
CA LEU A 32 0.16 2.98 -9.15
C LEU A 32 1.23 2.46 -10.13
N CYS A 33 1.56 3.25 -11.18
CA CYS A 33 2.61 2.90 -12.13
C CYS A 33 4.01 2.85 -11.53
N ASN A 34 4.29 3.56 -10.43
CA ASN A 34 5.57 3.51 -9.76
C ASN A 34 5.49 2.64 -8.49
N PRO A 35 6.04 1.41 -8.50
CA PRO A 35 5.86 0.43 -7.43
C PRO A 35 6.40 0.92 -6.08
N LYS A 36 7.38 1.83 -6.08
CA LYS A 36 7.92 2.48 -4.88
C LYS A 36 6.94 3.46 -4.22
N ILE A 37 6.16 4.20 -5.02
CA ILE A 37 5.20 5.18 -4.49
C ILE A 37 3.96 4.45 -3.98
N SER A 38 3.48 3.46 -4.73
CA SER A 38 2.32 2.65 -4.36
C SER A 38 2.54 1.89 -3.05
N THR A 39 3.74 1.30 -2.85
CA THR A 39 4.09 0.64 -1.58
C THR A 39 4.06 1.58 -0.39
N ILE A 40 4.70 2.75 -0.49
CA ILE A 40 4.76 3.71 0.62
C ILE A 40 3.36 4.21 0.98
N TYR A 41 2.54 4.53 -0.02
CA TYR A 41 1.17 5.00 0.21
C TYR A 41 0.28 3.94 0.86
N PHE A 42 0.29 2.71 0.36
CA PHE A 42 -0.52 1.64 0.93
C PHE A 42 0.03 1.14 2.28
N ALA A 43 1.34 1.23 2.52
CA ALA A 43 1.92 0.99 3.84
C ALA A 43 1.42 2.02 4.86
N LEU A 44 1.44 3.31 4.48
CA LEU A 44 0.96 4.39 5.33
C LEU A 44 -0.56 4.30 5.56
N LEU A 45 -1.33 3.99 4.52
CA LEU A 45 -2.77 3.73 4.61
C LEU A 45 -3.07 2.54 5.51
N GLY A 46 -2.36 1.42 5.34
CA GLY A 46 -2.53 0.23 6.18
C GLY A 46 -2.16 0.47 7.64
N PHE A 47 -1.11 1.24 7.89
CA PHE A 47 -0.76 1.71 9.23
C PHE A 47 -1.87 2.58 9.82
N LEU A 48 -2.36 3.57 9.08
CA LEU A 48 -3.39 4.50 9.54
C LEU A 48 -4.73 3.79 9.80
N LEU A 49 -5.12 2.86 8.94
CA LEU A 49 -6.34 2.06 9.10
C LEU A 49 -6.27 1.18 10.35
N ALA A 50 -5.13 0.52 10.57
CA ALA A 50 -4.94 -0.36 11.71
C ALA A 50 -4.68 0.40 13.03
N TYR A 51 -4.19 1.64 12.94
CA TYR A 51 -4.07 2.55 14.08
C TYR A 51 -5.42 3.13 14.50
N ASN A 52 -6.30 3.47 13.54
CA ASN A 52 -7.61 4.07 13.81
C ASN A 52 -8.66 3.05 14.27
N LYS A 53 -8.48 1.75 13.94
CA LYS A 53 -9.40 0.68 14.34
C LYS A 53 -9.24 0.24 15.82
N PHE A 54 -8.44 0.93 16.61
CA PHE A 54 -8.25 0.73 18.05
C PHE A 54 -8.46 2.03 18.84
#